data_AF-A0A969B2H7-F1
#
_entry.id   AF-A0A969B2H7-F1
#
_cell.length_a   1.000
_cell.length_b   1.000
_cell.length_c   1.000
_cell.angle_alpha   90.00
_cell.angle_beta   90.00
_cell.angle_gamma   90.00
#
_symmetry.space_group_name_H-M   'P 1'
#
loop_
_entity.id
_entity.type
_entity.pdbx_description
1 polymer ?
#
loop_
_entity_poly.entity_id
_entity_poly.type
_entity_poly.pdbx_seq_one_letter_code
_entity_poly.pdbx_strand_id
1 'polypeptide(L)'
;MKNNTIDTTGLLERSVPRGMGRRSFLKRFSGGVVIAVSLLDFEALEAAVLQDYPADLNAYLSIGKDGRVACYTGKIEMGQGVITSLAQMIAEELDVSLHVVDMVMGDTDLCPYDRGTWGSQTTRIFGPALRAAAAEARAILLQLAAAQLKVPLENLVVTDGTVFHRSGRQQSITYGQLTEGNKIVKTLSEKPKLKSPSEFKIIGKPVLHMDAMAKVTGAALYAGDVRLPGMRYAKILRPPSHDARMVKLDVSAVENEKDIMLIQDNGLVAVLHEDYEMAEKYLDKIKVEYDIPETGLNENTIFDHLINVAPQATMLGESGSVQFDENKGEEIIESTFLDGYVAHAPMEPHTALAVMENGRMKIWASTQNPFGLRGIIATELNMKEEQVQIMQIFLGGGFGGKSSNGQAVEAARLAKASAMPVMVAWTRREEFFTIPSDLPPW
;
A
#
# COMPACT_ATOMS: atom_id res chain seq x y z
N MET A 1 -49.60 -30.26 16.32
CA MET A 1 -50.61 -29.58 15.48
C MET A 1 -50.13 -28.17 15.21
N LYS A 2 -50.12 -27.80 13.92
CA LYS A 2 -50.04 -26.44 13.34
C LYS A 2 -48.68 -25.72 13.32
N ASN A 3 -48.12 -25.74 12.11
CA ASN A 3 -47.34 -24.68 11.46
C ASN A 3 -47.92 -23.29 11.73
N ASN A 4 -47.05 -22.28 11.73
CA ASN A 4 -47.33 -20.98 11.12
C ASN A 4 -46.02 -20.32 10.68
N THR A 5 -45.77 -20.45 9.37
CA THR A 5 -44.84 -19.67 8.56
C THR A 5 -45.38 -18.25 8.41
N ILE A 6 -44.52 -17.24 8.53
CA ILE A 6 -44.85 -15.86 8.14
C ILE A 6 -44.27 -15.62 6.74
N ASP A 7 -45.17 -15.20 5.86
CA ASP A 7 -45.02 -14.81 4.47
C ASP A 7 -44.49 -13.37 4.36
N THR A 8 -43.45 -13.16 3.56
CA THR A 8 -42.97 -11.83 3.15
C THR A 8 -42.84 -11.74 1.63
N THR A 9 -43.85 -12.23 0.90
CA THR A 9 -44.06 -11.85 -0.49
C THR A 9 -44.46 -10.39 -0.57
N GLY A 10 -43.53 -9.55 -1.00
CA GLY A 10 -43.80 -8.14 -1.28
C GLY A 10 -42.53 -7.31 -1.22
N LEU A 11 -41.83 -7.23 -2.35
CA LEU A 11 -40.94 -6.15 -2.85
C LEU A 11 -39.78 -6.73 -3.69
N LEU A 12 -40.12 -7.41 -4.80
CA LEU A 12 -39.16 -7.69 -5.88
C LEU A 12 -39.76 -7.27 -7.21
N GLU A 13 -39.88 -5.95 -7.41
CA GLU A 13 -39.90 -5.35 -8.75
C GLU A 13 -39.22 -3.98 -8.68
N ARG A 14 -37.90 -3.97 -8.87
CA ARG A 14 -37.21 -2.83 -9.50
C ARG A 14 -36.24 -3.38 -10.54
N SER A 15 -36.56 -3.04 -11.77
CA SER A 15 -35.85 -3.36 -13.01
C SER A 15 -34.35 -3.09 -12.94
N VAL A 16 -33.56 -4.11 -13.25
CA VAL A 16 -32.13 -4.03 -13.59
C VAL A 16 -31.96 -3.16 -14.86
N PRO A 17 -31.03 -2.20 -14.92
CA PRO A 17 -30.73 -1.51 -16.17
C PRO A 17 -30.06 -2.48 -17.16
N ARG A 18 -30.51 -2.43 -18.41
CA ARG A 18 -30.06 -3.28 -19.53
C ARG A 18 -28.54 -3.29 -19.68
N GLY A 19 -27.95 -4.48 -19.63
CA GLY A 19 -26.56 -4.73 -19.98
C GLY A 19 -26.19 -4.19 -21.36
N MET A 20 -24.92 -3.81 -21.51
CA MET A 20 -24.40 -3.20 -22.73
C MET A 20 -24.47 -4.19 -23.90
N GLY A 21 -25.23 -3.84 -24.95
CA GLY A 21 -25.35 -4.70 -26.12
C GLY A 21 -24.02 -4.89 -26.86
N ARG A 22 -23.77 -6.11 -27.36
CA ARG A 22 -22.61 -6.53 -28.18
C ARG A 22 -22.14 -5.49 -29.21
N ARG A 23 -23.08 -4.79 -29.85
CA ARG A 23 -22.80 -3.79 -30.89
C ARG A 23 -22.22 -2.48 -30.36
N SER A 24 -22.48 -2.14 -29.11
CA SER A 24 -21.91 -0.96 -28.43
C SER A 24 -20.50 -1.23 -27.91
N PHE A 25 -20.22 -2.47 -27.48
CA PHE A 25 -18.89 -2.92 -27.10
C PHE A 25 -17.90 -2.85 -28.27
N LEU A 26 -18.27 -3.41 -29.43
CA LEU A 26 -17.42 -3.42 -30.63
C LEU A 26 -17.14 -2.02 -31.22
N LYS A 27 -18.01 -1.03 -30.97
CA LYS A 27 -17.78 0.35 -31.42
C LYS A 27 -16.72 1.09 -30.62
N ARG A 28 -16.40 0.64 -29.39
CA ARG A 28 -15.50 1.33 -28.47
C ARG A 28 -14.04 0.89 -28.58
N PHE A 29 -13.79 -0.25 -29.23
CA PHE A 29 -12.47 -0.83 -29.45
C PHE A 29 -12.26 -1.11 -30.94
N SER A 30 -11.88 -0.08 -31.71
CA SER A 30 -11.57 -0.25 -33.13
C SER A 30 -10.16 -0.77 -33.33
N GLY A 31 -10.03 -1.97 -33.90
CA GLY A 31 -8.84 -2.43 -34.63
C GLY A 31 -7.75 -3.10 -33.79
N GLY A 32 -8.04 -4.27 -33.21
CA GLY A 32 -7.04 -5.17 -32.63
C GLY A 32 -7.69 -6.36 -31.92
N VAL A 33 -7.03 -7.51 -31.90
CA VAL A 33 -7.43 -8.63 -31.03
C VAL A 33 -7.02 -8.25 -29.60
N VAL A 34 -8.02 -8.04 -28.74
CA VAL A 34 -7.81 -7.86 -27.29
C VAL A 34 -8.33 -9.12 -26.62
N ILE A 35 -7.43 -9.92 -26.06
CA ILE A 35 -7.78 -11.00 -25.15
C ILE A 35 -7.75 -10.41 -23.74
N ALA A 36 -8.93 -10.17 -23.17
CA ALA A 36 -9.08 -9.82 -21.77
C ALA A 36 -9.73 -11.02 -21.07
N VAL A 37 -8.99 -11.69 -20.20
CA VAL A 37 -9.50 -12.74 -19.31
C VAL A 37 -9.71 -12.10 -17.95
N SER A 38 -10.95 -12.10 -17.47
CA SER A 38 -11.30 -11.74 -16.10
C SER A 38 -12.05 -12.92 -15.50
N LEU A 39 -11.60 -13.41 -14.34
CA LEU A 39 -12.28 -14.46 -13.56
C LEU A 39 -13.41 -13.90 -12.68
N LEU A 40 -13.63 -12.58 -12.71
CA LEU A 40 -14.68 -11.89 -11.96
C LEU A 40 -15.50 -11.00 -12.91
N ASP A 41 -16.78 -10.84 -12.58
CA ASP A 41 -17.67 -9.90 -13.27
C ASP A 41 -17.14 -8.46 -13.10
N PHE A 42 -17.09 -7.69 -14.18
CA PHE A 42 -16.52 -6.33 -14.17
C PHE A 42 -17.28 -5.39 -13.23
N GLU A 43 -18.60 -5.56 -13.11
CA GLU A 43 -19.43 -4.80 -12.17
C GLU A 43 -19.18 -5.22 -10.71
N ALA A 44 -18.88 -6.50 -10.47
CA ALA A 44 -18.49 -7.00 -9.15
C ALA A 44 -17.08 -6.54 -8.75
N LEU A 45 -16.17 -6.37 -9.71
CA LEU A 45 -14.86 -5.75 -9.48
C LEU A 45 -14.99 -4.25 -9.15
N GLU A 46 -15.92 -3.53 -9.77
CA GLU A 46 -16.23 -2.14 -9.41
C GLU A 46 -16.84 -2.03 -8.00
N ALA A 47 -17.75 -2.94 -7.64
CA ALA A 47 -18.45 -2.92 -6.35
C ALA A 47 -17.62 -3.48 -5.16
N ALA A 48 -16.81 -4.52 -5.36
CA ALA A 48 -16.00 -5.14 -4.30
C ALA A 48 -14.74 -4.33 -3.94
N VAL A 49 -14.32 -3.41 -4.81
CA VAL A 49 -13.16 -2.54 -4.62
C VAL A 49 -13.51 -1.24 -3.87
N LEU A 50 -14.80 -0.87 -3.83
CA LEU A 50 -15.33 0.29 -3.11
C LEU A 50 -15.67 -0.05 -1.66
N GLN A 51 -14.64 -0.30 -0.85
CA GLN A 51 -14.72 -0.07 0.59
C GLN A 51 -13.63 0.92 0.99
N ASP A 52 -13.95 2.02 1.64
CA ASP A 52 -14.51 3.23 1.01
C ASP A 52 -13.37 4.25 1.23
N TYR A 53 -12.67 4.72 0.18
CA TYR A 53 -11.75 5.83 0.44
C TYR A 53 -12.57 7.01 0.99
N PRO A 54 -12.01 7.82 1.90
CA PRO A 54 -12.80 8.85 2.58
C PRO A 54 -13.55 9.75 1.61
N ALA A 55 -14.82 10.06 1.89
CA ALA A 55 -15.56 11.03 1.06
C ALA A 55 -15.07 12.47 1.24
N ASP A 56 -14.37 12.75 2.35
CA ASP A 56 -13.80 14.07 2.63
C ASP A 56 -12.55 14.31 1.78
N LEU A 57 -12.61 15.32 0.90
CA LEU A 57 -11.48 15.74 0.06
C LEU A 57 -10.24 16.12 0.89
N ASN A 58 -10.41 16.62 2.12
CA ASN A 58 -9.29 17.02 2.99
C ASN A 58 -8.46 15.82 3.46
N ALA A 59 -8.97 14.58 3.27
CA ALA A 59 -8.18 13.38 3.49
C ALA A 59 -7.13 13.16 2.39
N TYR A 60 -7.26 13.78 1.22
CA TYR A 60 -6.36 13.59 0.08
C TYR A 60 -5.50 14.79 -0.22
N LEU A 61 -5.95 16.00 0.16
CA LEU A 61 -5.21 17.20 -0.16
C LEU A 61 -5.37 18.33 0.85
N SER A 62 -4.35 19.18 0.92
CA SER A 62 -4.41 20.49 1.57
C SER A 62 -3.63 21.52 0.76
N ILE A 63 -4.11 22.77 0.73
CA ILE A 63 -3.45 23.86 -0.01
C ILE A 63 -2.93 24.90 0.99
N GLY A 64 -1.61 25.07 1.01
CA GLY A 64 -0.92 26.04 1.85
C GLY A 64 -1.15 27.50 1.43
N LYS A 65 -0.79 28.45 2.32
CA LYS A 65 -0.87 29.90 2.04
C LYS A 65 -0.03 30.33 0.85
N ASP A 66 1.05 29.60 0.58
CA ASP A 66 1.95 29.77 -0.56
C ASP A 66 1.43 29.14 -1.86
N GLY A 67 0.26 28.49 -1.81
CA GLY A 67 -0.36 27.81 -2.95
C GLY A 67 0.19 26.42 -3.24
N ARG A 68 1.11 25.89 -2.42
CA ARG A 68 1.58 24.50 -2.53
C ARG A 68 0.47 23.53 -2.13
N VAL A 69 0.43 22.38 -2.80
CA VAL A 69 -0.59 21.36 -2.61
C VAL A 69 0.07 20.13 -2.01
N ALA A 70 -0.20 19.84 -0.74
CA ALA A 70 0.14 18.53 -0.19
C ALA A 70 -0.90 17.52 -0.69
N CYS A 71 -0.43 16.40 -1.23
CA CYS A 71 -1.23 15.28 -1.70
C CYS A 71 -0.96 14.07 -0.80
N TYR A 72 -1.98 13.62 -0.07
CA TYR A 72 -1.91 12.52 0.88
C TYR A 72 -2.39 11.22 0.25
N THR A 73 -1.62 10.15 0.41
CA THR A 73 -2.01 8.81 -0.05
C THR A 73 -1.43 7.73 0.84
N GLY A 74 -2.21 6.68 1.12
CA GLY A 74 -1.70 5.49 1.79
C GLY A 74 -0.94 4.54 0.85
N LYS A 75 -0.88 4.83 -0.45
CA LYS A 75 -0.05 4.09 -1.41
C LYS A 75 1.44 4.38 -1.19
N ILE A 76 2.27 3.45 -1.62
CA ILE A 76 3.73 3.47 -1.45
C ILE A 76 4.41 3.43 -2.82
N GLU A 77 5.44 4.25 -2.98
CA GLU A 77 6.34 4.22 -4.13
C GLU A 77 7.43 3.16 -3.92
N MET A 78 7.60 2.30 -4.91
CA MET A 78 8.52 1.15 -4.90
C MET A 78 9.28 1.00 -6.22
N GLY A 79 9.22 1.98 -7.11
CA GLY A 79 9.81 1.97 -8.45
C GLY A 79 8.80 2.17 -9.59
N GLN A 80 7.50 2.13 -9.32
CA GLN A 80 6.44 2.21 -10.34
C GLN A 80 6.07 3.64 -10.78
N GLY A 81 6.59 4.70 -10.12
CA GLY A 81 6.38 6.09 -10.53
C GLY A 81 5.05 6.70 -10.09
N VAL A 82 4.47 6.22 -8.99
CA VAL A 82 3.22 6.74 -8.40
C VAL A 82 3.39 8.08 -7.71
N ILE A 83 4.59 8.44 -7.21
CA ILE A 83 4.86 9.82 -6.77
C ILE A 83 4.51 10.80 -7.89
N THR A 84 5.00 10.51 -9.10
CA THR A 84 4.84 11.42 -10.25
C THR A 84 3.45 11.31 -10.85
N SER A 85 2.95 10.10 -11.11
CA SER A 85 1.65 9.94 -11.78
C SER A 85 0.46 10.37 -10.92
N LEU A 86 0.49 10.19 -9.59
CA LEU A 86 -0.55 10.72 -8.71
C LEU A 86 -0.45 12.26 -8.61
N ALA A 87 0.76 12.82 -8.56
CA ALA A 87 0.96 14.26 -8.62
C ALA A 87 0.43 14.87 -9.93
N GLN A 88 0.62 14.20 -11.07
CA GLN A 88 0.01 14.61 -12.34
C GLN A 88 -1.52 14.61 -12.27
N MET A 89 -2.13 13.61 -11.62
CA MET A 89 -3.59 13.52 -11.50
C MET A 89 -4.19 14.66 -10.67
N ILE A 90 -3.62 14.94 -9.49
CA ILE A 90 -4.10 16.04 -8.66
C ILE A 90 -3.79 17.40 -9.28
N ALA A 91 -2.62 17.58 -9.90
CA ALA A 91 -2.26 18.82 -10.58
C ALA A 91 -3.20 19.13 -11.75
N GLU A 92 -3.51 18.12 -12.56
CA GLU A 92 -4.46 18.22 -13.66
C GLU A 92 -5.83 18.65 -13.15
N GLU A 93 -6.37 17.98 -12.15
CA GLU A 93 -7.70 18.30 -11.63
C GLU A 93 -7.73 19.63 -10.87
N LEU A 94 -6.63 20.12 -10.31
CA LEU A 94 -6.60 21.44 -9.66
C LEU A 94 -6.23 22.60 -10.62
N ASP A 95 -5.84 22.33 -11.87
CA ASP A 95 -5.28 23.35 -12.76
C ASP A 95 -4.07 24.08 -12.12
N VAL A 96 -3.20 23.33 -11.45
CA VAL A 96 -1.94 23.81 -10.86
C VAL A 96 -0.73 23.23 -11.60
N SER A 97 0.44 23.85 -11.41
CA SER A 97 1.69 23.27 -11.88
C SER A 97 2.01 21.96 -11.16
N LEU A 98 2.60 20.99 -11.86
CA LEU A 98 3.08 19.75 -11.25
C LEU A 98 4.08 20.00 -10.11
N HIS A 99 4.91 21.04 -10.23
CA HIS A 99 6.01 21.32 -9.30
C HIS A 99 5.58 21.97 -7.98
N VAL A 100 4.28 22.30 -7.83
CA VAL A 100 3.73 22.78 -6.55
C VAL A 100 3.08 21.67 -5.74
N VAL A 101 3.07 20.43 -6.24
CA VAL A 101 2.52 19.27 -5.54
C VAL A 101 3.61 18.59 -4.69
N ASP A 102 3.34 18.45 -3.40
CA ASP A 102 4.15 17.71 -2.44
C ASP A 102 3.47 16.38 -2.10
N MET A 103 4.13 15.26 -2.35
CA MET A 103 3.57 13.93 -2.05
C MET A 103 3.88 13.51 -0.62
N VAL A 104 2.83 13.23 0.15
CA VAL A 104 2.90 12.63 1.48
C VAL A 104 2.34 11.21 1.38
N MET A 105 3.18 10.21 1.65
CA MET A 105 2.91 8.81 1.29
C MET A 105 3.09 7.89 2.48
N GLY A 106 2.10 7.05 2.76
CA GLY A 106 2.19 5.95 3.72
C GLY A 106 2.25 6.32 5.19
N ASP A 107 2.39 7.61 5.55
CA ASP A 107 2.35 8.02 6.96
C ASP A 107 0.95 7.79 7.53
N THR A 108 0.81 6.86 8.45
CA THR A 108 -0.51 6.41 8.90
C THR A 108 -1.26 7.43 9.76
N ASP A 109 -0.60 8.49 10.24
CA ASP A 109 -1.25 9.58 10.97
C ASP A 109 -1.70 10.71 10.04
N LEU A 110 -1.10 10.83 8.85
CA LEU A 110 -1.37 11.92 7.91
C LEU A 110 -2.22 11.48 6.71
N CYS A 111 -2.02 10.25 6.25
CA CYS A 111 -2.62 9.73 5.03
C CYS A 111 -3.99 9.07 5.29
N PRO A 112 -4.86 9.04 4.26
CA PRO A 112 -6.09 8.27 4.35
C PRO A 112 -5.75 6.78 4.42
N TYR A 113 -6.58 6.01 5.13
CA TYR A 113 -6.45 4.56 5.17
C TYR A 113 -6.38 3.99 3.74
N ASP A 114 -5.42 3.10 3.53
CA ASP A 114 -5.26 2.37 2.30
C ASP A 114 -4.85 0.94 2.64
N ARG A 115 -5.36 -0.02 1.87
CA ARG A 115 -5.02 -1.42 2.04
C ARG A 115 -3.54 -1.69 1.73
N GLY A 116 -2.92 -0.88 0.88
CA GLY A 116 -1.52 -0.98 0.47
C GLY A 116 -1.34 -1.03 -1.04
N THR A 117 -0.11 -1.29 -1.49
CA THR A 117 0.26 -1.22 -2.90
C THR A 117 0.55 -2.59 -3.49
N TRP A 118 -0.34 -3.07 -4.38
CA TRP A 118 -0.19 -4.33 -5.11
C TRP A 118 -1.10 -4.36 -6.35
N GLY A 119 -0.91 -5.38 -7.20
CA GLY A 119 -1.79 -5.68 -8.33
C GLY A 119 -2.00 -4.51 -9.29
N SER A 120 -1.05 -3.58 -9.39
CA SER A 120 -1.18 -2.35 -10.19
C SER A 120 -2.48 -1.58 -9.93
N GLN A 121 -2.94 -1.58 -8.67
CA GLN A 121 -4.22 -0.96 -8.28
C GLN A 121 -4.10 0.52 -7.93
N THR A 122 -2.90 1.08 -7.70
CA THR A 122 -2.75 2.51 -7.35
C THR A 122 -3.40 3.44 -8.36
N THR A 123 -2.96 3.40 -9.62
CA THR A 123 -3.54 4.25 -10.67
C THR A 123 -4.98 3.87 -10.99
N ARG A 124 -5.32 2.57 -10.99
CA ARG A 124 -6.63 2.08 -11.41
C ARG A 124 -7.73 2.35 -10.39
N ILE A 125 -7.41 2.27 -9.10
CA ILE A 125 -8.37 2.28 -8.00
C ILE A 125 -8.27 3.57 -7.18
N PHE A 126 -7.07 3.95 -6.72
CA PHE A 126 -6.90 5.18 -5.95
C PHE A 126 -6.94 6.44 -6.83
N GLY A 127 -6.42 6.36 -8.04
CA GLY A 127 -6.38 7.47 -9.00
C GLY A 127 -7.75 8.17 -9.21
N PRO A 128 -8.83 7.43 -9.50
CA PRO A 128 -10.17 8.01 -9.61
C PRO A 128 -10.65 8.75 -8.35
N ALA A 129 -10.43 8.19 -7.16
CA ALA A 129 -10.82 8.83 -5.90
C ALA A 129 -10.05 10.13 -5.65
N LEU A 130 -8.73 10.12 -5.87
CA LEU A 130 -7.88 11.31 -5.78
C LEU A 130 -8.35 12.41 -6.75
N ARG A 131 -8.64 12.04 -8.00
CA ARG A 131 -9.13 12.99 -9.01
C ARG A 131 -10.49 13.58 -8.65
N ALA A 132 -11.38 12.77 -8.07
CA ALA A 132 -12.68 13.25 -7.59
C ALA A 132 -12.54 14.27 -6.47
N ALA A 133 -11.70 13.99 -5.47
CA ALA A 133 -11.39 14.93 -4.39
C ALA A 133 -10.81 16.25 -4.91
N ALA A 134 -9.87 16.17 -5.86
CA ALA A 134 -9.25 17.32 -6.50
C ALA A 134 -10.24 18.15 -7.33
N ALA A 135 -11.11 17.50 -8.11
CA ALA A 135 -12.15 18.18 -8.88
C ALA A 135 -13.16 18.90 -7.98
N GLU A 136 -13.54 18.29 -6.85
CA GLU A 136 -14.41 18.90 -5.84
C GLU A 136 -13.73 20.12 -5.20
N ALA A 137 -12.46 19.99 -4.80
CA ALA A 137 -11.69 21.11 -4.27
C ALA A 137 -11.63 22.28 -5.28
N ARG A 138 -11.32 22.01 -6.56
CA ARG A 138 -11.34 23.03 -7.63
C ARG A 138 -12.69 23.74 -7.73
N ALA A 139 -13.78 22.99 -7.73
CA ALA A 139 -15.13 23.54 -7.84
C ALA A 139 -15.49 24.44 -6.64
N ILE A 140 -15.12 24.03 -5.42
CA ILE A 140 -15.32 24.84 -4.22
C ILE A 140 -14.48 26.12 -4.27
N LEU A 141 -13.20 26.02 -4.66
CA LEU A 141 -12.29 27.17 -4.78
C LEU A 141 -12.81 28.18 -5.81
N LEU A 142 -13.34 27.71 -6.94
CA LEU A 142 -13.99 28.58 -7.93
C LEU A 142 -15.23 29.29 -7.37
N GLN A 143 -16.04 28.64 -6.54
CA GLN A 143 -17.17 29.30 -5.87
C GLN A 143 -16.72 30.35 -4.85
N LEU A 144 -15.65 30.07 -4.09
CA LEU A 144 -15.06 31.04 -3.17
C LEU A 144 -14.49 32.25 -3.92
N ALA A 145 -13.78 32.00 -5.03
CA ALA A 145 -13.27 33.06 -5.90
C ALA A 145 -14.39 33.90 -6.53
N ALA A 146 -15.47 33.27 -7.01
CA ALA A 146 -16.64 33.97 -7.55
C ALA A 146 -17.25 34.92 -6.52
N ALA A 147 -17.38 34.47 -5.26
CA ALA A 147 -17.89 35.29 -4.18
C ALA A 147 -16.95 36.48 -3.85
N GLN A 148 -15.64 36.23 -3.77
CA GLN A 148 -14.66 37.28 -3.40
C GLN A 148 -14.42 38.30 -4.53
N LEU A 149 -14.31 37.83 -5.77
CA LEU A 149 -14.10 38.68 -6.95
C LEU A 149 -15.41 39.35 -7.43
N LYS A 150 -16.57 38.90 -6.94
CA LYS A 150 -17.90 39.32 -7.39
C LYS A 150 -18.09 39.09 -8.91
N VAL A 151 -17.61 37.95 -9.38
CA VAL A 151 -17.65 37.54 -10.80
C VAL A 151 -18.48 36.26 -10.93
N PRO A 152 -19.38 36.15 -11.93
CA PRO A 152 -20.11 34.91 -12.20
C PRO A 152 -19.16 33.73 -12.48
N LEU A 153 -19.51 32.55 -11.97
CA LEU A 153 -18.67 31.34 -12.03
C LEU A 153 -18.25 30.98 -13.45
N GLU A 154 -19.15 31.11 -14.42
CA GLU A 154 -18.95 30.83 -15.84
C GLU A 154 -17.90 31.74 -16.52
N ASN A 155 -17.59 32.87 -15.89
CA ASN A 155 -16.60 33.83 -16.37
C ASN A 155 -15.23 33.66 -15.72
N LEU A 156 -15.09 32.73 -14.76
CA LEU A 156 -13.82 32.43 -14.12
C LEU A 156 -13.08 31.31 -14.84
N VAL A 157 -11.76 31.45 -14.89
CA VAL A 157 -10.83 30.43 -15.37
C VAL A 157 -9.71 30.26 -14.36
N VAL A 158 -9.11 29.07 -14.34
CA VAL A 158 -7.94 28.77 -13.49
C VAL A 158 -6.73 28.50 -14.38
N THR A 159 -5.59 29.04 -14.00
CA THR A 159 -4.29 28.64 -14.56
C THR A 159 -3.24 28.76 -13.47
N ASP A 160 -2.45 27.72 -13.28
CA ASP A 160 -1.39 27.64 -12.28
C ASP A 160 -1.88 28.03 -10.87
N GLY A 161 -3.05 27.51 -10.46
CA GLY A 161 -3.66 27.78 -9.16
C GLY A 161 -4.13 29.21 -8.94
N THR A 162 -4.16 30.03 -10.00
CA THR A 162 -4.68 31.40 -9.96
C THR A 162 -6.02 31.46 -10.67
N VAL A 163 -7.04 31.90 -9.96
CA VAL A 163 -8.40 32.12 -10.48
C VAL A 163 -8.53 33.56 -10.96
N PHE A 164 -9.05 33.77 -12.16
CA PHE A 164 -9.23 35.11 -12.73
C PHE A 164 -10.38 35.16 -13.74
N HIS A 165 -10.83 36.37 -14.07
CA HIS A 165 -11.85 36.58 -15.11
C HIS A 165 -11.30 36.23 -16.50
N ARG A 166 -12.10 35.57 -17.35
CA ARG A 166 -11.69 35.12 -18.70
C ARG A 166 -11.22 36.23 -19.65
N SER A 167 -11.62 37.48 -19.39
CA SER A 167 -11.16 38.65 -20.17
C SER A 167 -9.80 39.21 -19.74
N GLY A 168 -9.24 38.76 -18.61
CA GLY A 168 -7.92 39.21 -18.15
C GLY A 168 -7.64 38.97 -16.66
N ARG A 169 -6.35 39.04 -16.30
CA ARG A 169 -5.83 38.73 -14.94
C ARG A 169 -5.89 39.90 -13.94
N GLN A 170 -6.46 41.03 -14.30
CA GLN A 170 -6.52 42.20 -13.41
C GLN A 170 -7.31 41.91 -12.12
N GLN A 171 -8.39 41.13 -12.22
CA GLN A 171 -9.13 40.59 -11.08
C GLN A 171 -8.74 39.13 -10.92
N SER A 172 -7.81 38.86 -10.01
CA SER A 172 -7.30 37.51 -9.76
C SER A 172 -7.13 37.24 -8.28
N ILE A 173 -7.17 35.96 -7.92
CA ILE A 173 -6.91 35.45 -6.58
C ILE A 173 -6.32 34.05 -6.67
N THR A 174 -5.32 33.75 -5.84
CA THR A 174 -4.67 32.44 -5.82
C THR A 174 -5.39 31.47 -4.90
N TYR A 175 -5.20 30.16 -5.10
CA TYR A 175 -5.70 29.16 -4.17
C TYR A 175 -5.18 29.34 -2.75
N GLY A 176 -3.90 29.73 -2.58
CA GLY A 176 -3.35 30.02 -1.25
C GLY A 176 -4.04 31.19 -0.55
N GLN A 177 -4.48 32.21 -1.29
CA GLN A 177 -5.29 33.31 -0.76
C GLN A 177 -6.72 32.88 -0.43
N LEU A 178 -7.28 31.91 -1.16
CA LEU A 178 -8.64 31.41 -0.90
C LEU A 178 -8.71 30.47 0.30
N THR A 179 -7.70 29.61 0.50
CA THR A 179 -7.68 28.65 1.61
C THR A 179 -7.05 29.25 2.86
N GLU A 180 -6.08 30.15 2.72
CA GLU A 180 -5.21 30.63 3.78
C GLU A 180 -4.57 29.49 4.61
N GLY A 181 -4.36 28.32 4.00
CA GLY A 181 -3.86 27.12 4.68
C GLY A 181 -4.89 26.38 5.54
N ASN A 182 -6.16 26.81 5.54
CA ASN A 182 -7.23 26.17 6.31
C ASN A 182 -7.87 25.01 5.53
N LYS A 183 -8.55 24.12 6.27
CA LYS A 183 -9.35 23.04 5.69
C LYS A 183 -10.51 23.59 4.86
N ILE A 184 -10.81 22.92 3.75
CA ILE A 184 -11.96 23.24 2.91
C ILE A 184 -13.18 22.55 3.53
N VAL A 185 -13.96 23.29 4.32
CA VAL A 185 -15.11 22.74 5.07
C VAL A 185 -16.41 22.63 4.25
N LYS A 186 -16.43 23.19 3.04
CA LYS A 186 -17.59 23.16 2.16
C LYS A 186 -17.66 21.81 1.45
N THR A 187 -18.85 21.25 1.33
CA THR A 187 -19.12 20.04 0.53
C THR A 187 -20.09 20.37 -0.59
N LEU A 188 -19.97 19.68 -1.73
CA LEU A 188 -20.88 19.84 -2.85
C LEU A 188 -21.91 18.70 -2.87
N SER A 189 -23.19 19.05 -3.00
CA SER A 189 -24.28 18.08 -3.16
C SER A 189 -24.23 17.36 -4.51
N GLU A 190 -23.85 18.09 -5.57
CA GLU A 190 -23.57 17.53 -6.89
C GLU A 190 -22.06 17.53 -7.11
N LYS A 191 -21.47 16.33 -7.26
CA LYS A 191 -20.03 16.18 -7.46
C LYS A 191 -19.66 16.65 -8.88
N PRO A 192 -18.57 17.43 -9.04
CA PRO A 192 -18.17 17.91 -10.35
C PRO A 192 -17.71 16.77 -11.24
N LYS A 193 -17.89 16.94 -12.55
CA LYS A 193 -17.35 16.01 -13.54
C LYS A 193 -15.82 16.05 -13.53
N LEU A 194 -15.21 14.87 -13.60
CA LEU A 194 -13.78 14.74 -13.84
C LEU A 194 -13.42 15.21 -15.24
N LYS A 195 -12.20 15.72 -15.42
CA LYS A 195 -11.67 16.04 -16.75
C LYS A 195 -11.63 14.76 -17.60
N SER A 196 -12.03 14.87 -18.85
CA SER A 196 -11.90 13.79 -19.83
C SER A 196 -10.45 13.66 -20.32
N PRO A 197 -10.03 12.50 -20.86
CA PRO A 197 -8.69 12.34 -21.43
C PRO A 197 -8.32 13.37 -22.50
N SER A 198 -9.30 13.87 -23.26
CA SER A 198 -9.10 14.94 -24.25
C SER A 198 -8.77 16.31 -23.64
N GLU A 199 -9.06 16.51 -22.36
CA GLU A 199 -8.77 17.75 -21.62
C GLU A 199 -7.43 17.72 -20.91
N PHE A 200 -6.76 16.55 -20.85
CA PHE A 200 -5.51 16.39 -20.11
C PHE A 200 -4.36 17.19 -20.72
N LYS A 201 -3.75 18.02 -19.89
CA LYS A 201 -2.55 18.80 -20.20
C LYS A 201 -1.29 18.19 -19.58
N ILE A 202 -1.43 17.54 -18.44
CA ILE A 202 -0.37 17.00 -17.58
C ILE A 202 -0.42 15.47 -17.54
N ILE A 203 -1.61 14.87 -17.30
CA ILE A 203 -1.73 13.40 -17.20
C ILE A 203 -1.29 12.75 -18.52
N GLY A 204 -0.47 11.70 -18.41
CA GLY A 204 0.02 10.93 -19.56
C GLY A 204 1.12 11.62 -20.36
N LYS A 205 1.60 12.80 -19.94
CA LYS A 205 2.79 13.42 -20.52
C LYS A 205 4.07 12.83 -19.92
N PRO A 206 5.12 12.61 -20.74
CA PRO A 206 6.41 12.18 -20.24
C PRO A 206 7.07 13.32 -19.47
N VAL A 207 7.22 13.16 -18.16
CA VAL A 207 7.94 14.09 -17.29
C VAL A 207 9.00 13.30 -16.52
N LEU A 208 10.07 13.99 -16.10
CA LEU A 208 11.03 13.37 -15.18
C LEU A 208 10.33 13.02 -13.87
N HIS A 209 10.72 11.88 -13.29
CA HIS A 209 10.20 11.47 -12.00
C HIS A 209 10.53 12.54 -10.94
N MET A 210 9.53 12.96 -10.16
CA MET A 210 9.68 14.04 -9.17
C MET A 210 10.65 13.67 -8.04
N ASP A 211 10.86 12.38 -7.81
CA ASP A 211 11.79 11.80 -6.84
C ASP A 211 13.12 11.34 -7.48
N ALA A 212 13.33 11.58 -8.78
CA ALA A 212 14.54 11.16 -9.49
C ALA A 212 15.81 11.72 -8.83
N MET A 213 15.83 13.03 -8.55
CA MET A 213 17.01 13.69 -7.97
C MET A 213 17.38 13.10 -6.61
N ALA A 214 16.40 12.84 -5.74
CA ALA A 214 16.65 12.21 -4.45
C ALA A 214 17.29 10.83 -4.63
N LYS A 215 16.78 10.00 -5.55
CA LYS A 215 17.30 8.66 -5.82
C LYS A 215 18.71 8.67 -6.41
N VAL A 216 18.96 9.47 -7.45
CA VAL A 216 20.26 9.45 -8.16
C VAL A 216 21.40 10.15 -7.39
N THR A 217 21.07 11.00 -6.41
CA THR A 217 22.07 11.66 -5.57
C THR A 217 22.33 10.93 -4.24
N GLY A 218 21.55 9.90 -3.92
CA GLY A 218 21.60 9.23 -2.62
C GLY A 218 20.95 10.01 -1.47
N ALA A 219 20.16 11.06 -1.78
CA ALA A 219 19.41 11.82 -0.77
C ALA A 219 18.09 11.14 -0.36
N ALA A 220 17.60 10.17 -1.15
CA ALA A 220 16.46 9.34 -0.79
C ALA A 220 16.84 8.44 0.41
N LEU A 221 16.07 8.52 1.49
CA LEU A 221 16.27 7.70 2.68
C LEU A 221 15.35 6.48 2.63
N TYR A 222 15.95 5.30 2.77
CA TYR A 222 15.28 4.02 3.00
C TYR A 222 15.30 3.68 4.49
N ALA A 223 14.58 2.64 4.92
CA ALA A 223 14.45 2.31 6.33
C ALA A 223 15.82 2.09 7.00
N GLY A 224 16.76 1.45 6.29
CA GLY A 224 18.13 1.19 6.75
C GLY A 224 19.03 2.43 6.82
N ASP A 225 18.62 3.57 6.26
CA ASP A 225 19.40 4.81 6.27
C ASP A 225 19.05 5.71 7.46
N VAL A 226 17.91 5.49 8.09
CA VAL A 226 17.45 6.31 9.21
C VAL A 226 18.41 6.15 10.40
N ARG A 227 18.80 7.28 11.00
CA ARG A 227 19.68 7.33 12.18
C ARG A 227 18.97 8.12 13.28
N LEU A 228 18.79 7.51 14.44
CA LEU A 228 18.27 8.17 15.64
C LEU A 228 19.32 8.18 16.76
N PRO A 229 19.36 9.23 17.61
CA PRO A 229 20.24 9.27 18.77
C PRO A 229 20.06 8.04 19.66
N GLY A 230 21.16 7.38 20.01
CA GLY A 230 21.14 6.22 20.89
C GLY A 230 20.56 4.93 20.28
N MET A 231 20.30 4.88 18.97
CA MET A 231 19.75 3.66 18.36
C MET A 231 20.69 2.45 18.52
N ARG A 232 20.11 1.25 18.44
CA ARG A 232 20.81 -0.03 18.45
C ARG A 232 20.47 -0.84 17.21
N TYR A 233 21.46 -1.50 16.64
CA TYR A 233 21.26 -2.56 15.66
C TYR A 233 20.99 -3.86 16.39
N ALA A 234 19.94 -4.56 15.98
CA ALA A 234 19.59 -5.87 16.50
C ALA A 234 20.02 -6.98 15.53
N LYS A 235 20.67 -8.00 16.08
CA LYS A 235 20.92 -9.28 15.41
C LYS A 235 20.15 -10.37 16.16
N ILE A 236 19.35 -11.12 15.41
CA ILE A 236 18.36 -12.04 15.96
C ILE A 236 18.83 -13.47 15.75
N LEU A 237 18.75 -14.28 16.80
CA LEU A 237 19.03 -15.71 16.72
C LEU A 237 17.93 -16.39 15.89
N ARG A 238 18.30 -16.95 14.75
CA ARG A 238 17.37 -17.61 13.82
C ARG A 238 17.46 -19.13 13.95
N PRO A 239 16.32 -19.85 13.89
CA PRO A 239 16.35 -21.30 13.79
C PRO A 239 17.04 -21.74 12.47
N PRO A 240 17.64 -22.94 12.45
CA PRO A 240 18.34 -23.46 11.27
C PRO A 240 17.41 -23.93 10.16
N SER A 241 16.15 -24.25 10.47
CA SER A 241 15.12 -24.67 9.52
C SER A 241 13.73 -24.24 10.00
N HIS A 242 12.73 -24.31 9.11
CA HIS A 242 11.33 -24.22 9.52
C HIS A 242 11.01 -25.33 10.54
N ASP A 243 10.08 -25.03 11.44
CA ASP A 243 9.61 -25.90 12.52
C ASP A 243 10.66 -26.35 13.56
N ALA A 244 11.92 -25.94 13.42
CA ALA A 244 12.94 -26.21 14.43
C ALA A 244 12.61 -25.50 15.76
N ARG A 245 12.70 -26.25 16.86
CA ARG A 245 12.35 -25.78 18.20
C ARG A 245 13.58 -25.64 19.06
N MET A 246 13.74 -24.49 19.70
CA MET A 246 14.86 -24.26 20.62
C MET A 246 14.68 -25.14 21.86
N VAL A 247 15.65 -26.04 22.10
CA VAL A 247 15.66 -26.95 23.26
C VAL A 247 16.47 -26.36 24.39
N LYS A 248 17.62 -25.76 24.06
CA LYS A 248 18.55 -25.21 25.04
C LYS A 248 19.25 -23.98 24.49
N LEU A 249 19.40 -22.97 25.35
CA LEU A 249 20.05 -21.71 25.04
C LEU A 249 21.14 -21.46 26.09
N ASP A 250 22.38 -21.27 25.63
CA ASP A 250 23.54 -20.92 26.46
C ASP A 250 24.08 -19.55 26.04
N VAL A 251 23.88 -18.58 26.93
CA VAL A 251 24.27 -17.18 26.78
C VAL A 251 25.45 -16.79 27.68
N SER A 252 26.08 -17.76 28.36
CA SER A 252 27.15 -17.49 29.34
C SER A 252 28.34 -16.71 28.76
N ALA A 253 28.60 -16.87 27.45
CA ALA A 253 29.65 -16.16 26.74
C ALA A 253 29.40 -14.64 26.58
N VAL A 254 28.17 -14.17 26.79
CA VAL A 254 27.78 -12.77 26.60
C VAL A 254 27.00 -12.16 27.76
N GLU A 255 26.60 -12.96 28.76
CA GLU A 255 25.73 -12.52 29.86
C GLU A 255 26.32 -11.37 30.71
N ASN A 256 27.64 -11.25 30.76
CA ASN A 256 28.36 -10.23 31.53
C ASN A 256 28.95 -9.10 30.65
N GLU A 257 28.68 -9.11 29.35
CA GLU A 257 29.17 -8.10 28.42
C GLU A 257 28.34 -6.81 28.56
N LYS A 258 28.98 -5.70 28.93
CA LYS A 258 28.29 -4.43 29.22
C LYS A 258 27.95 -3.60 27.97
N ASP A 259 28.62 -3.91 26.86
CA ASP A 259 28.51 -3.15 25.62
C ASP A 259 27.29 -3.56 24.78
N ILE A 260 26.63 -4.66 25.15
CA ILE A 260 25.44 -5.17 24.47
C ILE A 260 24.19 -5.13 25.35
N MET A 261 23.02 -5.23 24.72
CA MET A 261 21.79 -5.65 25.39
C MET A 261 21.35 -6.99 24.81
N LEU A 262 21.31 -8.02 25.66
CA LEU A 262 20.72 -9.31 25.32
C LEU A 262 19.22 -9.27 25.66
N ILE A 263 18.37 -9.44 24.66
CA ILE A 263 16.91 -9.51 24.82
C ILE A 263 16.44 -10.94 24.59
N GLN A 264 15.64 -11.45 25.52
CA GLN A 264 14.90 -12.70 25.40
C GLN A 264 13.43 -12.41 25.69
N ASP A 265 12.59 -12.43 24.65
CA ASP A 265 11.16 -12.08 24.74
C ASP A 265 10.34 -13.10 23.97
N ASN A 266 9.55 -13.95 24.65
CA ASN A 266 8.62 -14.92 24.05
C ASN A 266 9.18 -15.64 22.80
N GLY A 267 10.36 -16.26 22.92
CA GLY A 267 11.02 -16.99 21.83
C GLY A 267 11.89 -16.14 20.89
N LEU A 268 11.83 -14.81 20.97
CA LEU A 268 12.75 -13.90 20.29
C LEU A 268 14.01 -13.73 21.14
N VAL A 269 15.16 -14.13 20.61
CA VAL A 269 16.48 -13.90 21.23
C VAL A 269 17.27 -12.97 20.32
N ALA A 270 17.71 -11.83 20.84
CA ALA A 270 18.44 -10.84 20.07
C ALA A 270 19.57 -10.20 20.87
N VAL A 271 20.65 -9.85 20.15
CA VAL A 271 21.73 -9.02 20.66
C VAL A 271 21.63 -7.64 20.02
N LEU A 272 21.60 -6.60 20.86
CA LEU A 272 21.54 -5.20 20.45
C LEU A 272 22.88 -4.52 20.74
N HIS A 273 23.42 -3.78 19.77
CA HIS A 273 24.67 -3.02 19.90
C HIS A 273 24.59 -1.72 19.07
N GLU A 274 25.42 -0.71 19.37
CA GLU A 274 25.47 0.55 18.60
C GLU A 274 26.11 0.40 17.20
N ASP A 275 26.92 -0.64 17.07
CA ASP A 275 27.59 -1.07 15.83
C ASP A 275 26.98 -2.39 15.34
N TYR A 276 26.62 -2.41 14.05
CA TYR A 276 25.94 -3.53 13.39
C TYR A 276 26.78 -4.82 13.35
N GLU A 277 28.08 -4.72 13.09
CA GLU A 277 28.97 -5.89 13.01
C GLU A 277 29.25 -6.47 14.40
N MET A 278 29.33 -5.60 15.41
CA MET A 278 29.53 -6.05 16.79
C MET A 278 28.31 -6.81 17.32
N ALA A 279 27.08 -6.37 17.01
CA ALA A 279 25.87 -7.13 17.36
C ALA A 279 25.94 -8.58 16.83
N GLU A 280 26.47 -8.78 15.62
CA GLU A 280 26.62 -10.09 14.98
C GLU A 280 27.71 -10.92 15.66
N LYS A 281 28.88 -10.32 15.89
CA LYS A 281 30.00 -10.99 16.60
C LYS A 281 29.62 -11.47 17.99
N TYR A 282 28.76 -10.74 18.71
CA TYR A 282 28.26 -11.17 20.01
C TYR A 282 27.17 -12.23 19.90
N LEU A 283 26.28 -12.12 18.91
CA LEU A 283 25.28 -13.17 18.65
C LEU A 283 25.95 -14.53 18.34
N ASP A 284 27.03 -14.53 17.56
CA ASP A 284 27.79 -15.75 17.20
C ASP A 284 28.43 -16.48 18.40
N LYS A 285 28.57 -15.80 19.54
CA LYS A 285 29.07 -16.42 20.78
C LYS A 285 27.99 -17.22 21.52
N ILE A 286 26.71 -16.96 21.23
CA ILE A 286 25.59 -17.66 21.86
C ILE A 286 25.49 -19.06 21.28
N LYS A 287 25.37 -20.06 22.16
CA LYS A 287 25.19 -21.45 21.76
C LYS A 287 23.74 -21.84 21.93
N VAL A 288 23.20 -22.54 20.94
CA VAL A 288 21.80 -22.97 20.95
C VAL A 288 21.70 -24.38 20.40
N GLU A 289 20.91 -25.21 21.07
CA GLU A 289 20.54 -26.54 20.63
C GLU A 289 19.09 -26.48 20.14
N TYR A 290 18.87 -26.93 18.91
CA TYR A 290 17.55 -27.05 18.29
C TYR A 290 17.16 -28.50 18.11
N ASP A 291 15.90 -28.81 18.38
CA ASP A 291 15.22 -29.99 17.85
C ASP A 291 14.80 -29.66 16.41
N ILE A 292 15.34 -30.40 15.44
CA ILE A 292 15.16 -30.14 14.01
C ILE A 292 14.32 -31.28 13.43
N PRO A 293 13.04 -31.04 13.09
CA PRO A 293 12.19 -32.08 12.52
C PRO A 293 12.63 -32.45 11.10
N GLU A 294 12.49 -33.73 10.73
CA GLU A 294 12.59 -34.15 9.33
C GLU A 294 11.36 -33.70 8.56
N THR A 295 11.54 -32.87 7.52
CA THR A 295 10.41 -32.32 6.76
C THR A 295 9.86 -33.31 5.73
N GLY A 296 10.70 -34.19 5.17
CA GLY A 296 10.35 -35.06 4.03
C GLY A 296 10.06 -34.30 2.72
N LEU A 297 10.21 -32.97 2.71
CA LEU A 297 9.96 -32.10 1.57
C LEU A 297 11.25 -31.84 0.79
N ASN A 298 11.18 -32.00 -0.53
CA ASN A 298 12.24 -31.66 -1.47
C ASN A 298 11.65 -31.20 -2.82
N GLU A 299 12.50 -30.88 -3.78
CA GLU A 299 12.11 -30.39 -5.10
C GLU A 299 11.19 -31.36 -5.89
N ASN A 300 11.20 -32.66 -5.55
CA ASN A 300 10.38 -33.67 -6.19
C ASN A 300 9.06 -33.92 -5.44
N THR A 301 9.04 -33.75 -4.12
CA THR A 301 7.86 -34.09 -3.27
C THR A 301 6.98 -32.89 -2.94
N ILE A 302 7.46 -31.67 -3.16
CA ILE A 302 6.75 -30.45 -2.74
C ILE A 302 5.39 -30.29 -3.41
N PHE A 303 5.25 -30.59 -4.70
CA PHE A 303 3.98 -30.40 -5.42
C PHE A 303 2.91 -31.41 -4.99
N ASP A 304 3.29 -32.68 -4.81
CA ASP A 304 2.39 -33.69 -4.27
C ASP A 304 1.92 -33.31 -2.87
N HIS A 305 2.83 -32.80 -2.04
CA HIS A 305 2.46 -32.28 -0.72
C HIS A 305 1.44 -31.14 -0.82
N LEU A 306 1.68 -30.13 -1.67
CA LEU A 306 0.79 -28.99 -1.85
C LEU A 306 -0.62 -29.42 -2.29
N ILE A 307 -0.74 -30.37 -3.22
CA ILE A 307 -2.04 -30.91 -3.64
C ILE A 307 -2.73 -31.64 -2.48
N ASN A 308 -1.99 -32.46 -1.72
CA ASN A 308 -2.55 -33.24 -0.63
C ASN A 308 -3.01 -32.39 0.56
N VAL A 309 -2.36 -31.26 0.83
CA VAL A 309 -2.72 -30.34 1.92
C VAL A 309 -3.61 -29.19 1.47
N ALA A 310 -3.90 -29.09 0.16
CA ALA A 310 -4.73 -28.03 -0.39
C ALA A 310 -6.12 -28.04 0.28
N PRO A 311 -6.65 -26.86 0.66
CA PRO A 311 -8.03 -26.76 1.12
C PRO A 311 -9.01 -27.16 0.00
N GLN A 312 -10.27 -27.44 0.36
CA GLN A 312 -11.30 -27.69 -0.64
C GLN A 312 -11.40 -26.51 -1.62
N ALA A 313 -11.42 -26.83 -2.91
CA ALA A 313 -11.55 -25.84 -3.98
C ALA A 313 -12.82 -25.02 -3.80
N THR A 314 -12.69 -23.70 -3.93
CA THR A 314 -13.83 -22.78 -3.89
C THR A 314 -14.16 -22.35 -5.31
N MET A 315 -15.42 -22.54 -5.73
CA MET A 315 -15.90 -22.07 -7.03
C MET A 315 -16.00 -20.54 -6.99
N LEU A 316 -15.07 -19.84 -7.65
CA LEU A 316 -15.05 -18.37 -7.71
C LEU A 316 -16.01 -17.81 -8.76
N GLY A 317 -16.34 -18.59 -9.78
CA GLY A 317 -17.28 -18.21 -10.83
C GLY A 317 -17.51 -19.33 -11.82
N GLU A 318 -18.76 -19.48 -12.27
CA GLU A 318 -19.16 -20.39 -13.33
C GLU A 318 -19.99 -19.58 -14.34
N SER A 319 -19.67 -19.70 -15.63
CA SER A 319 -20.42 -19.01 -16.68
C SER A 319 -20.50 -19.83 -17.95
N GLY A 320 -21.65 -19.74 -18.63
CA GLY A 320 -21.94 -20.56 -19.81
C GLY A 320 -22.38 -21.99 -19.45
N SER A 321 -22.64 -22.78 -20.48
CA SER A 321 -22.90 -24.22 -20.36
C SER A 321 -22.07 -24.94 -21.43
N VAL A 322 -21.00 -25.62 -21.02
CA VAL A 322 -20.27 -26.52 -21.92
C VAL A 322 -20.99 -27.86 -21.87
N GLN A 323 -21.91 -28.11 -22.81
CA GLN A 323 -22.44 -29.45 -23.02
C GLN A 323 -21.51 -30.17 -23.99
N PHE A 324 -20.65 -31.03 -23.45
CA PHE A 324 -19.78 -31.87 -24.25
C PHE A 324 -20.61 -32.91 -25.02
N ASP A 325 -20.43 -32.99 -26.34
CA ASP A 325 -21.06 -34.03 -27.18
C ASP A 325 -19.98 -34.83 -27.90
N GLU A 326 -19.69 -36.01 -27.35
CA GLU A 326 -18.66 -36.93 -27.83
C GLU A 326 -18.89 -37.33 -29.31
N ASN A 327 -20.13 -37.22 -29.81
CA ASN A 327 -20.48 -37.57 -31.19
C ASN A 327 -20.19 -36.47 -32.21
N LYS A 328 -19.83 -35.25 -31.77
CA LYS A 328 -19.50 -34.13 -32.66
C LYS A 328 -18.01 -34.01 -33.00
N GLY A 329 -17.18 -34.94 -32.53
CA GLY A 329 -15.73 -34.92 -32.76
C GLY A 329 -15.03 -33.81 -31.98
N GLU A 330 -15.57 -33.44 -30.82
CA GLU A 330 -14.95 -32.49 -29.89
C GLU A 330 -13.80 -33.19 -29.14
N GLU A 331 -12.60 -32.58 -29.13
CA GLU A 331 -11.40 -33.10 -28.44
C GLU A 331 -11.25 -32.40 -27.09
N ILE A 332 -11.02 -33.18 -26.02
CA ILE A 332 -10.67 -32.66 -24.69
C ILE A 332 -9.14 -32.72 -24.55
N ILE A 333 -8.54 -31.57 -24.26
CA ILE A 333 -7.12 -31.49 -23.89
C ILE A 333 -7.05 -31.17 -22.41
N GLU A 334 -6.54 -32.11 -21.61
CA GLU A 334 -6.24 -31.92 -20.21
C GLU A 334 -4.73 -31.73 -20.03
N SER A 335 -4.33 -30.80 -19.16
CA SER A 335 -2.91 -30.53 -18.89
C SER A 335 -2.74 -30.02 -17.47
N THR A 336 -1.69 -30.49 -16.80
CA THR A 336 -1.29 -30.01 -15.46
C THR A 336 -0.11 -29.06 -15.61
N PHE A 337 -0.19 -27.91 -14.95
CA PHE A 337 0.87 -26.91 -14.89
C PHE A 337 1.27 -26.71 -13.43
N LEU A 338 2.57 -26.69 -13.17
CA LEU A 338 3.15 -26.49 -11.84
C LEU A 338 3.98 -25.20 -11.88
N ASP A 339 3.71 -24.30 -10.93
CA ASP A 339 4.48 -23.06 -10.76
C ASP A 339 5.39 -23.17 -9.54
N GLY A 340 6.65 -22.80 -9.72
CA GLY A 340 7.70 -23.00 -8.72
C GLY A 340 7.69 -21.94 -7.61
N TYR A 341 8.47 -22.20 -6.56
CA TYR A 341 8.72 -21.20 -5.53
C TYR A 341 9.64 -20.09 -6.08
N VAL A 342 9.09 -18.89 -6.26
CA VAL A 342 9.85 -17.72 -6.73
C VAL A 342 10.04 -16.73 -5.57
N ALA A 343 11.29 -16.35 -5.33
CA ALA A 343 11.61 -15.31 -4.36
C ALA A 343 11.49 -13.92 -5.00
N HIS A 344 10.77 -13.02 -4.34
CA HIS A 344 10.62 -11.62 -4.75
C HIS A 344 11.95 -10.88 -4.94
N ALA A 345 12.93 -11.21 -4.09
CA ALA A 345 14.31 -10.71 -4.12
C ALA A 345 14.49 -9.20 -4.40
N PRO A 346 13.78 -8.28 -3.70
CA PRO A 346 14.02 -6.84 -3.86
C PRO A 346 15.45 -6.47 -3.44
N MET A 347 16.05 -5.45 -4.06
CA MET A 347 17.44 -5.07 -3.75
C MET A 347 17.61 -4.66 -2.29
N GLU A 348 16.66 -3.92 -1.71
CA GLU A 348 16.58 -3.64 -0.28
C GLU A 348 15.96 -4.83 0.47
N PRO A 349 16.68 -5.54 1.34
CA PRO A 349 16.10 -6.55 2.22
C PRO A 349 15.12 -5.94 3.23
N HIS A 350 14.27 -6.75 3.86
CA HIS A 350 13.34 -6.25 4.87
C HIS A 350 14.07 -5.58 6.04
N THR A 351 13.79 -4.29 6.21
CA THR A 351 14.40 -3.45 7.24
C THR A 351 13.34 -2.64 7.95
N ALA A 352 13.47 -2.49 9.26
CA ALA A 352 12.66 -1.57 10.04
C ALA A 352 13.45 -0.96 11.21
N LEU A 353 13.17 0.30 11.49
CA LEU A 353 13.57 1.00 12.71
C LEU A 353 12.32 1.32 13.51
N ALA A 354 12.29 0.93 14.77
CA ALA A 354 11.19 1.21 15.68
C ALA A 354 11.67 1.99 16.90
N VAL A 355 10.83 2.87 17.43
CA VAL A 355 11.09 3.61 18.68
C VAL A 355 9.79 3.82 19.46
N MET A 356 9.86 3.61 20.77
CA MET A 356 8.77 3.93 21.69
C MET A 356 9.06 5.28 22.37
N GLU A 357 8.22 6.28 22.13
CA GLU A 357 8.35 7.62 22.73
C GLU A 357 7.00 8.08 23.29
N ASN A 358 6.95 8.50 24.55
CA ASN A 358 5.75 9.06 25.19
C ASN A 358 4.50 8.16 25.05
N GLY A 359 4.69 6.84 25.11
CA GLY A 359 3.60 5.87 24.95
C GLY A 359 3.09 5.70 23.51
N ARG A 360 3.83 6.19 22.50
CA ARG A 360 3.59 5.97 21.07
C ARG A 360 4.73 5.19 20.43
N MET A 361 4.40 4.27 19.53
CA MET A 361 5.33 3.51 18.72
C MET A 361 5.44 4.14 17.34
N LYS A 362 6.64 4.58 16.94
CA LYS A 362 6.94 5.07 15.59
C LYS A 362 7.84 4.08 14.87
N ILE A 363 7.52 3.80 13.61
CA ILE A 363 8.26 2.80 12.82
C ILE A 363 8.54 3.33 11.42
N TRP A 364 9.80 3.31 11.00
CA TRP A 364 10.21 3.41 9.60
C TRP A 364 10.44 1.99 9.10
N ALA A 365 9.59 1.49 8.20
CA ALA A 365 9.67 0.13 7.72
C ALA A 365 9.70 0.07 6.20
N SER A 366 10.49 -0.86 5.67
CA SER A 366 10.38 -1.27 4.28
C SER A 366 9.08 -2.07 4.11
N THR A 367 7.94 -1.41 3.93
CA THR A 367 6.61 -2.03 3.83
C THR A 367 5.79 -1.43 2.69
N GLN A 368 5.06 -2.28 1.97
CA GLN A 368 4.10 -1.83 0.96
C GLN A 368 2.66 -1.72 1.49
N ASN A 369 2.45 -2.04 2.78
CA ASN A 369 1.18 -1.97 3.49
C ASN A 369 1.33 -1.35 4.89
N PRO A 370 1.47 -0.01 4.99
CA PRO A 370 1.67 0.68 6.26
C PRO A 370 0.49 0.56 7.23
N PHE A 371 -0.75 0.64 6.75
CA PHE A 371 -1.93 0.59 7.63
C PHE A 371 -2.17 -0.82 8.17
N GLY A 372 -1.97 -1.86 7.35
CA GLY A 372 -1.97 -3.24 7.83
C GLY A 372 -0.87 -3.48 8.86
N LEU A 373 0.33 -2.94 8.62
CA LEU A 373 1.42 -2.99 9.61
C LEU A 373 1.04 -2.30 10.93
N ARG A 374 0.42 -1.12 10.88
CA ARG A 374 -0.07 -0.41 12.09
C ARG A 374 -0.96 -1.30 12.95
N GLY A 375 -1.95 -1.97 12.34
CA GLY A 375 -2.86 -2.89 13.05
C GLY A 375 -2.14 -4.13 13.62
N ILE A 376 -1.18 -4.68 12.87
CA ILE A 376 -0.34 -5.81 13.34
C ILE A 376 0.44 -5.39 14.59
N ILE A 377 1.10 -4.24 14.57
CA ILE A 377 1.91 -3.75 15.69
C ILE A 377 1.04 -3.40 16.90
N ALA A 378 -0.12 -2.78 16.66
CA ALA A 378 -1.09 -2.48 17.72
C ALA A 378 -1.52 -3.77 18.45
N THR A 379 -1.84 -4.82 17.69
CA THR A 379 -2.22 -6.13 18.23
C THR A 379 -1.05 -6.78 18.98
N GLU A 380 0.11 -6.87 18.34
CA GLU A 380 1.30 -7.52 18.90
C GLU A 380 1.74 -6.88 20.23
N LEU A 381 1.72 -5.55 20.30
CA LEU A 381 2.18 -4.83 21.48
C LEU A 381 1.07 -4.53 22.49
N ASN A 382 -0.16 -4.99 22.23
CA ASN A 382 -1.36 -4.66 23.00
C ASN A 382 -1.52 -3.13 23.21
N MET A 383 -1.41 -2.38 22.10
CA MET A 383 -1.55 -0.93 22.02
C MET A 383 -2.79 -0.58 21.19
N LYS A 384 -3.32 0.63 21.38
CA LYS A 384 -4.34 1.15 20.45
C LYS A 384 -3.67 1.57 19.14
N GLU A 385 -4.39 1.45 18.02
CA GLU A 385 -3.84 1.85 16.72
C GLU A 385 -3.41 3.32 16.70
N GLU A 386 -4.12 4.22 17.37
CA GLU A 386 -3.75 5.65 17.43
C GLU A 386 -2.40 5.89 18.13
N GLN A 387 -1.92 4.92 18.91
CA GLN A 387 -0.61 4.96 19.55
C GLN A 387 0.51 4.44 18.64
N VAL A 388 0.19 3.90 17.47
CA VAL A 388 1.16 3.38 16.50
C VAL A 388 1.16 4.27 15.27
N GLN A 389 2.34 4.69 14.81
CA GLN A 389 2.52 5.45 13.58
C GLN A 389 3.57 4.74 12.71
N ILE A 390 3.20 4.41 11.48
CA ILE A 390 4.17 4.02 10.45
C ILE A 390 4.53 5.28 9.69
N MET A 391 5.82 5.59 9.67
CA MET A 391 6.39 6.82 9.14
C MET A 391 6.60 6.70 7.62
N GLN A 392 6.46 7.82 6.91
CA GLN A 392 6.84 7.91 5.49
C GLN A 392 8.34 7.61 5.30
N ILE A 393 8.65 6.72 4.35
CA ILE A 393 10.01 6.36 3.95
C ILE A 393 10.03 5.84 2.50
N PHE A 394 11.15 5.92 1.79
CA PHE A 394 11.27 5.25 0.48
C PHE A 394 11.37 3.73 0.65
N LEU A 395 10.89 2.99 -0.36
CA LEU A 395 10.92 1.53 -0.41
C LEU A 395 11.73 1.04 -1.63
N GLY A 396 12.72 0.18 -1.39
CA GLY A 396 13.68 -0.33 -2.37
C GLY A 396 13.19 -1.56 -3.15
N GLY A 397 11.95 -1.49 -3.63
CA GLY A 397 11.27 -2.58 -4.34
C GLY A 397 10.43 -3.46 -3.41
N GLY A 398 9.36 -4.03 -3.95
CA GLY A 398 8.42 -4.86 -3.20
C GLY A 398 8.06 -6.17 -3.88
N PHE A 399 7.66 -6.10 -5.14
CA PHE A 399 7.24 -7.24 -5.98
C PHE A 399 6.13 -8.13 -5.38
N GLY A 400 5.51 -7.73 -4.25
CA GLY A 400 4.59 -8.58 -3.47
C GLY A 400 5.10 -8.84 -2.05
N GLY A 401 6.40 -9.09 -1.92
CA GLY A 401 7.04 -9.60 -0.70
C GLY A 401 7.15 -8.63 0.46
N LYS A 402 7.05 -7.31 0.22
CA LYS A 402 7.05 -6.28 1.29
C LYS A 402 5.69 -6.11 1.97
N SER A 403 4.73 -7.01 1.70
CA SER A 403 3.47 -7.10 2.45
C SER A 403 3.64 -7.87 3.77
N SER A 404 4.62 -8.78 3.80
CA SER A 404 5.04 -9.49 5.01
C SER A 404 5.93 -8.59 5.85
N ASN A 405 5.59 -8.45 7.13
CA ASN A 405 6.05 -7.34 7.98
C ASN A 405 6.82 -7.79 9.24
N GLY A 406 7.37 -9.01 9.23
CA GLY A 406 8.00 -9.63 10.40
C GLY A 406 9.13 -8.81 11.01
N GLN A 407 9.96 -8.17 10.19
CA GLN A 407 11.07 -7.32 10.64
C GLN A 407 10.59 -6.13 11.46
N ALA A 408 9.44 -5.56 11.12
CA ALA A 408 8.87 -4.41 11.83
C ALA A 408 8.27 -4.84 13.17
N VAL A 409 7.66 -6.04 13.22
CA VAL A 409 7.21 -6.67 14.46
C VAL A 409 8.39 -6.90 15.40
N GLU A 410 9.47 -7.50 14.90
CA GLU A 410 10.70 -7.73 15.65
C GLU A 410 11.30 -6.42 16.17
N ALA A 411 11.46 -5.42 15.31
CA ALA A 411 11.98 -4.11 15.70
C ALA A 411 11.13 -3.47 16.80
N ALA A 412 9.80 -3.51 16.68
CA ALA A 412 8.89 -2.88 17.64
C ALA A 412 8.91 -3.58 19.01
N ARG A 413 8.98 -4.92 19.03
CA ARG A 413 9.13 -5.70 20.26
C ARG A 413 10.46 -5.39 20.95
N LEU A 414 11.56 -5.38 20.20
CA LEU A 414 12.88 -5.08 20.73
C LEU A 414 13.00 -3.62 21.21
N ALA A 415 12.42 -2.67 20.49
CA ALA A 415 12.37 -1.27 20.92
C ALA A 415 11.57 -1.10 22.22
N LYS A 416 10.44 -1.80 22.36
CA LYS A 416 9.64 -1.80 23.60
C LYS A 416 10.41 -2.44 24.76
N ALA A 417 11.09 -3.57 24.53
CA ALA A 417 11.82 -4.30 25.57
C ALA A 417 13.10 -3.58 26.03
N SER A 418 13.81 -2.93 25.11
CA SER A 418 15.07 -2.24 25.40
C SER A 418 14.89 -0.77 25.83
N ALA A 419 13.71 -0.19 25.58
CA ALA A 419 13.47 1.25 25.71
C ALA A 419 14.45 2.13 24.88
N MET A 420 14.98 1.57 23.78
CA MET A 420 15.86 2.25 22.84
C MET A 420 15.25 2.25 21.43
N PRO A 421 15.66 3.15 20.52
CA PRO A 421 15.38 2.97 19.10
C PRO A 421 16.12 1.72 18.59
N VAL A 422 15.44 0.81 17.90
CA VAL A 422 16.03 -0.46 17.45
C VAL A 422 15.83 -0.65 15.95
N MET A 423 16.94 -0.84 15.24
CA MET A 423 16.97 -1.20 13.82
C MET A 423 17.14 -2.71 13.66
N VAL A 424 16.20 -3.34 12.97
CA VAL A 424 16.27 -4.72 12.48
C VAL A 424 16.41 -4.65 10.97
N ALA A 425 17.54 -5.12 10.45
CA ALA A 425 17.79 -5.26 9.02
C ALA A 425 18.08 -6.73 8.74
N TRP A 426 17.19 -7.39 8.00
CA TRP A 426 17.39 -8.79 7.63
C TRP A 426 18.51 -8.91 6.61
N THR A 427 19.31 -9.96 6.76
CA THR A 427 20.19 -10.44 5.70
C THR A 427 19.37 -11.05 4.56
N ARG A 428 19.99 -11.20 3.37
CA ARG A 428 19.33 -11.91 2.26
C ARG A 428 18.91 -13.33 2.62
N ARG A 429 19.74 -14.03 3.42
CA ARG A 429 19.45 -15.38 3.91
C ARG A 429 18.21 -15.38 4.80
N GLU A 430 18.08 -14.40 5.70
CA GLU A 430 16.88 -14.26 6.53
C GLU A 430 15.66 -13.95 5.68
N GLU A 431 15.75 -13.08 4.69
CA GLU A 431 14.63 -12.78 3.79
C GLU A 431 14.14 -14.05 3.07
N PHE A 432 15.04 -14.84 2.48
CA PHE A 432 14.68 -16.11 1.83
C PHE A 432 14.12 -17.15 2.80
N PHE A 433 14.48 -17.06 4.08
CA PHE A 433 13.97 -17.97 5.10
C PHE A 433 12.61 -17.53 5.68
N THR A 434 12.33 -16.23 5.75
CA THR A 434 11.19 -15.69 6.51
C THR A 434 10.04 -15.22 5.63
N ILE A 435 10.30 -14.89 4.36
CA ILE A 435 9.29 -14.39 3.44
C ILE A 435 8.72 -15.56 2.64
N PRO A 436 7.40 -15.81 2.68
CA PRO A 436 6.79 -16.77 1.76
C PRO A 436 6.97 -16.31 0.30
N SER A 437 7.11 -17.25 -0.64
CA SER A 437 7.17 -16.95 -2.08
C SER A 437 5.87 -16.33 -2.58
N ASP A 438 5.89 -15.93 -3.84
CA ASP A 438 4.70 -15.82 -4.69
C ASP A 438 3.96 -17.18 -4.78
N LEU A 439 3.34 -17.62 -3.68
CA LEU A 439 2.09 -18.35 -3.79
C LEU A 439 1.03 -17.26 -3.91
N PRO A 440 0.44 -17.08 -5.10
CA PRO A 440 -0.52 -16.02 -5.24
C PRO A 440 -1.69 -16.22 -4.27
N PRO A 441 -2.21 -15.15 -3.65
CA PRO A 441 -3.37 -15.23 -2.78
C PRO A 441 -4.69 -15.38 -3.57
N TRP A 442 -4.68 -16.05 -4.73
CA TRP A 442 -5.89 -16.23 -5.54
C TRP A 442 -6.75 -17.35 -4.98
#